data_AF-A0A9X0A1A3-F1
#
_entry.id   AF-A0A9X0A1A3-F1
#
_cell.length_a   1.000
_cell.length_b   1.000
_cell.length_c   1.000
_cell.angle_alpha   90.00
_cell.angle_beta   90.00
_cell.angle_gamma   90.00
#
_symmetry.space_group_name_H-M   'P 1'
#
loop_
_entity.id
_entity.type
_entity.pdbx_description
1 polymer ?
#
loop_
_entity_poly.entity_id
_entity_poly.type
_entity_poly.pdbx_seq_one_letter_code
_entity_poly.pdbx_strand_id
1 'polypeptide(L)'
;MASGSKTDASTPLQVVKPTYTDRESRISKENLCMVLALWMELFPVRASGEQEADPHRKVGAVLVLPNDMLHAVDCTRNGVHGVARLLLKHYDVTKDCKIFVSRKPCSFCTKLLVQCKVKRVFYLPIEPEYKDVEDEASRVDNLFKTSAISQSVFVPTVGSGGVFENAEKRKETPQKVREFIKEKLMGYCWKKEWMEKAQDELPWPAFDHNMKTQVREDFENIMEWMARILIEERKDYKFKAVVDADADADADADADADADADADADADADADADADADADADADADAVARNETITFDPEKNLDLDGKQASHLITMAKFLAERSDDPKTGVGAVITNKALEIVAFGFNGYPTKALYGEFPRGSHGDQVQYKKYPYAIHAEQNALLMRNTKNLEDGILFVTKTPCDECTPLLEMVGIKTVVLGVELQRPTDASPGNLSYIKFSKKVRDGVFICFETGSADQPGSQSTKSSADLTDESSPSPGHPGLPR
;
A
#
# COMPACT_ATOMS: atom_id res chain seq x y z
N MET A 1 -49.10 15.17 67.74
CA MET A 1 -50.05 14.39 66.91
C MET A 1 -50.38 15.27 65.71
N ALA A 2 -49.83 14.94 64.54
CA ALA A 2 -50.57 14.37 63.39
C ALA A 2 -51.66 15.33 62.87
N SER A 3 -51.84 15.65 61.60
CA SER A 3 -51.37 15.17 60.29
C SER A 3 -52.28 15.89 59.28
N GLY A 4 -51.85 16.17 58.05
CA GLY A 4 -52.83 16.52 57.00
C GLY A 4 -52.29 17.28 55.80
N SER A 5 -51.73 16.54 54.85
CA SER A 5 -51.36 16.94 53.49
C SER A 5 -52.55 17.32 52.60
N LYS A 6 -52.33 18.21 51.63
CA LYS A 6 -52.75 18.05 50.22
C LYS A 6 -51.97 19.05 49.35
N THR A 7 -51.07 18.53 48.53
CA THR A 7 -50.35 19.25 47.47
C THR A 7 -50.94 18.91 46.12
N ASP A 8 -50.95 19.95 45.27
CA ASP A 8 -51.64 20.08 44.00
C ASP A 8 -51.15 19.19 42.86
N ALA A 9 -52.02 19.12 41.85
CA ALA A 9 -52.05 18.27 40.70
C ALA A 9 -50.84 18.40 39.75
N SER A 10 -50.51 17.23 39.18
CA SER A 10 -49.57 16.97 38.09
C SER A 10 -49.92 17.73 36.82
N THR A 11 -48.97 18.52 36.31
CA THR A 11 -48.96 19.00 34.91
C THR A 11 -48.12 18.03 34.07
N PRO A 12 -48.58 17.56 32.89
CA PRO A 12 -47.78 16.66 32.06
C PRO A 12 -46.60 17.42 31.43
N LEU A 13 -45.38 16.91 31.61
CA LEU A 13 -44.20 17.35 30.88
C LEU A 13 -44.45 17.21 29.38
N GLN A 14 -44.59 18.33 28.67
CA GLN A 14 -44.64 18.34 27.21
C GLN A 14 -43.30 17.86 26.67
N VAL A 15 -43.33 16.74 25.91
CA VAL A 15 -42.18 16.28 25.12
C VAL A 15 -42.00 17.25 23.96
N VAL A 16 -41.01 18.14 24.08
CA VAL A 16 -40.61 19.04 23.00
C VAL A 16 -40.05 18.18 21.86
N LYS A 17 -40.69 18.24 20.67
CA LYS A 17 -40.16 17.58 19.48
C LYS A 17 -38.89 18.35 19.03
N PRO A 18 -37.76 17.67 18.80
CA PRO A 18 -36.52 18.34 18.40
C PRO A 18 -36.73 19.08 17.08
N THR A 19 -36.32 20.35 17.05
CA THR A 19 -36.41 21.19 15.85
C THR A 19 -35.34 20.80 14.84
N TYR A 20 -35.48 21.22 13.57
CA TYR A 20 -34.48 20.93 12.53
C TYR A 20 -33.07 21.41 12.91
N THR A 21 -32.99 22.45 13.73
CA THR A 21 -31.76 23.04 14.29
C THR A 21 -31.14 22.25 15.44
N ASP A 22 -31.87 21.32 16.06
CA ASP A 22 -31.40 20.48 17.18
C ASP A 22 -30.84 19.12 16.72
N ARG A 23 -30.70 18.89 15.42
CA ARG A 23 -30.12 17.66 14.89
C ARG A 23 -28.60 17.70 15.04
N GLU A 24 -28.08 17.33 16.21
CA GLU A 24 -26.67 16.99 16.37
C GLU A 24 -26.29 15.89 15.36
N SER A 25 -25.25 16.11 14.56
CA SER A 25 -24.73 15.10 13.64
C SER A 25 -24.26 13.90 14.43
N ARG A 26 -24.68 12.68 14.04
CA ARG A 26 -24.32 11.48 14.80
C ARG A 26 -22.81 11.25 14.91
N ILE A 27 -22.09 11.62 13.85
CA ILE A 27 -20.65 11.59 13.76
C ILE A 27 -20.24 12.67 12.76
N SER A 28 -19.14 13.38 13.02
CA SER A 28 -18.59 14.33 12.06
C SER A 28 -17.92 13.61 10.89
N LYS A 29 -17.64 14.32 9.80
CA LYS A 29 -17.01 13.76 8.60
C LYS A 29 -15.61 13.20 8.89
N GLU A 30 -14.79 13.96 9.61
CA GLU A 30 -13.43 13.56 9.98
C GLU A 30 -13.45 12.36 10.94
N ASN A 31 -14.38 12.35 11.89
CA ASN A 31 -14.54 11.23 12.82
C ASN A 31 -14.94 9.97 12.06
N LEU A 32 -15.85 10.07 11.08
CA LEU A 32 -16.24 8.96 10.22
C LEU A 32 -15.05 8.44 9.41
N CYS A 33 -14.23 9.31 8.81
CA CYS A 33 -13.04 8.89 8.08
C CYS A 33 -12.07 8.09 8.95
N MET A 34 -11.84 8.52 10.20
CA MET A 34 -10.95 7.77 11.09
C MET A 34 -11.56 6.43 11.54
N VAL A 35 -12.87 6.39 11.81
CA VAL A 35 -13.53 5.13 12.15
C VAL A 35 -13.52 4.16 10.96
N LEU A 36 -13.71 4.64 9.73
CA LEU A 36 -13.58 3.82 8.53
C LEU A 36 -12.16 3.29 8.36
N ALA A 37 -11.13 4.09 8.62
CA ALA A 37 -9.74 3.64 8.59
C ALA A 37 -9.51 2.51 9.61
N LEU A 38 -9.98 2.67 10.85
CA LEU A 38 -9.90 1.64 11.88
C LEU A 38 -10.66 0.36 11.49
N TRP A 39 -11.86 0.50 10.95
CA TRP A 39 -12.68 -0.63 10.53
C TRP A 39 -12.05 -1.41 9.37
N MET A 40 -11.48 -0.69 8.40
CA MET A 40 -10.79 -1.28 7.25
C MET A 40 -9.51 -2.04 7.66
N GLU A 41 -8.87 -1.71 8.78
CA GLU A 41 -7.73 -2.49 9.29
C GLU A 41 -8.11 -3.94 9.64
N LEU A 42 -9.37 -4.16 10.05
CA LEU A 42 -9.89 -5.49 10.37
C LEU A 42 -10.21 -6.31 9.11
N PHE A 43 -10.19 -5.70 7.92
CA PHE A 43 -10.47 -6.33 6.64
C PHE A 43 -9.19 -6.81 5.92
N PRO A 44 -9.21 -7.90 5.14
CA PRO A 44 -10.22 -8.96 5.21
C PRO A 44 -10.16 -9.67 6.56
N VAL A 45 -11.32 -10.16 7.01
CA VAL A 45 -11.42 -10.98 8.22
C VAL A 45 -10.63 -12.27 7.96
N ARG A 46 -9.51 -12.44 8.65
CA ARG A 46 -8.69 -13.67 8.53
C ARG A 46 -9.33 -14.80 9.35
N ALA A 47 -9.27 -16.02 8.83
CA ALA A 47 -9.51 -17.21 9.63
C ALA A 47 -8.44 -17.32 10.72
N SER A 48 -8.81 -17.79 11.92
CA SER A 48 -7.87 -17.99 13.03
C SER A 48 -6.77 -18.97 12.63
N GLY A 49 -5.53 -18.48 12.46
CA GLY A 49 -4.35 -19.32 12.15
C GLY A 49 -3.39 -18.75 11.10
N GLU A 50 -3.83 -17.81 10.25
CA GLU A 50 -2.98 -17.20 9.22
C GLU A 50 -2.17 -16.01 9.77
N GLN A 51 -1.05 -16.30 10.43
CA GLN A 51 -0.03 -15.30 10.69
C GLN A 51 0.91 -15.20 9.49
N GLU A 52 0.62 -14.26 8.60
CA GLU A 52 1.65 -13.75 7.70
C GLU A 52 2.77 -13.17 8.58
N ALA A 53 3.98 -13.69 8.44
CA ALA A 53 5.17 -13.21 9.13
C ALA A 53 5.61 -11.85 8.54
N ASP A 54 4.71 -10.86 8.58
CA ASP A 54 4.98 -9.51 8.11
C ASP A 54 5.60 -8.68 9.25
N PRO A 55 6.73 -7.99 9.01
CA PRO A 55 7.29 -7.04 9.97
C PRO A 55 6.35 -5.86 10.28
N HIS A 56 5.28 -5.66 9.52
CA HIS A 56 4.30 -4.59 9.71
C HIS A 56 2.96 -5.09 10.25
N ARG A 57 2.25 -4.19 10.94
CA ARG A 57 0.84 -4.32 11.32
C ARG A 57 -0.03 -3.93 10.13
N LYS A 58 -1.26 -4.45 10.09
CA LYS A 58 -2.25 -4.02 9.10
C LYS A 58 -2.57 -2.53 9.31
N VAL A 59 -2.97 -1.88 8.23
CA VAL A 59 -3.44 -0.49 8.23
C VAL A 59 -4.65 -0.39 7.33
N GLY A 60 -5.73 0.21 7.82
CA GLY A 60 -6.80 0.72 6.97
C GLY A 60 -6.54 2.19 6.65
N ALA A 61 -6.88 2.61 5.43
CA ALA A 61 -6.57 3.93 4.91
C ALA A 61 -7.78 4.51 4.16
N VAL A 62 -8.00 5.81 4.30
CA VAL A 62 -9.10 6.56 3.68
C VAL A 62 -8.54 7.79 2.99
N LEU A 63 -8.84 7.94 1.70
CA LEU A 63 -8.45 9.08 0.88
C LEU A 63 -9.58 10.10 0.83
N VAL A 64 -9.25 11.35 1.14
CA VAL A 64 -10.19 12.48 1.14
C VAL A 64 -9.64 13.57 0.22
N LEU A 65 -10.43 13.97 -0.78
CA LEU A 65 -10.08 14.98 -1.76
C LEU A 65 -9.94 16.38 -1.13
N PRO A 66 -9.30 17.35 -1.82
CA PRO A 66 -9.17 18.72 -1.33
C PRO A 66 -10.50 19.45 -1.09
N ASN A 67 -11.58 19.01 -1.75
CA ASN A 67 -12.95 19.48 -1.52
C ASN A 67 -13.67 18.74 -0.37
N ASP A 68 -12.89 18.09 0.49
CA ASP A 68 -13.29 17.26 1.61
C ASP A 68 -14.08 16.00 1.27
N MET A 69 -14.35 15.67 0.00
CA MET A 69 -15.10 14.45 -0.33
C MET A 69 -14.29 13.18 -0.02
N LEU A 70 -14.95 12.20 0.62
CA LEU A 70 -14.38 10.86 0.76
C LEU A 70 -14.32 10.22 -0.64
N HIS A 71 -13.11 9.85 -1.07
CA HIS A 71 -12.87 9.32 -2.41
C HIS A 71 -12.81 7.79 -2.41
N ALA A 72 -11.99 7.24 -1.53
CA ALA A 72 -11.68 5.82 -1.53
C ALA A 72 -11.23 5.34 -0.15
N VAL A 73 -11.42 4.05 0.09
CA VAL A 73 -10.91 3.35 1.27
C VAL A 73 -10.16 2.09 0.82
N ASP A 74 -9.07 1.75 1.49
CA ASP A 74 -8.34 0.52 1.24
C ASP A 74 -7.66 0.02 2.53
N CYS A 75 -7.07 -1.18 2.50
CA CYS A 75 -6.39 -1.76 3.66
C CYS A 75 -5.26 -2.73 3.28
N THR A 76 -4.36 -3.00 4.23
CA THR A 76 -3.25 -3.95 4.04
C THR A 76 -3.76 -5.36 3.70
N ARG A 77 -3.33 -5.88 2.55
CA ARG A 77 -3.54 -7.27 2.12
C ARG A 77 -2.57 -7.67 1.00
N ASN A 78 -2.38 -8.97 0.85
CA ASN A 78 -1.56 -9.60 -0.20
C ASN A 78 -0.13 -9.03 -0.22
N GLY A 79 0.50 -8.88 0.96
CA GLY A 79 1.85 -8.32 1.09
C GLY A 79 2.02 -6.84 0.71
N VAL A 80 0.93 -6.09 0.50
CA VAL A 80 0.98 -4.64 0.21
C VAL A 80 0.32 -3.84 1.33
N HIS A 81 1.01 -2.80 1.78
CA HIS A 81 0.59 -1.89 2.83
C HIS A 81 -0.65 -1.08 2.42
N GLY A 82 -1.60 -0.86 3.33
CA GLY A 82 -2.88 -0.21 3.02
C GLY A 82 -2.74 1.18 2.38
N VAL A 83 -1.78 1.98 2.86
CA VAL A 83 -1.47 3.30 2.26
C VAL A 83 -0.95 3.15 0.83
N ALA A 84 0.01 2.25 0.60
CA ALA A 84 0.56 2.01 -0.73
C ALA A 84 -0.53 1.57 -1.71
N ARG A 85 -1.42 0.65 -1.31
CA ARG A 85 -2.56 0.21 -2.15
C ARG A 85 -3.44 1.38 -2.57
N LEU A 86 -3.83 2.21 -1.60
CA LEU A 86 -4.69 3.36 -1.82
C LEU A 86 -4.03 4.37 -2.76
N LEU A 87 -2.75 4.68 -2.56
CA LEU A 87 -2.00 5.62 -3.39
C LEU A 87 -1.80 5.11 -4.82
N LEU A 88 -1.45 3.83 -5.01
CA LEU A 88 -1.20 3.29 -6.35
C LEU A 88 -2.48 3.19 -7.20
N LYS A 89 -3.63 2.95 -6.58
CA LYS A 89 -4.93 2.91 -7.29
C LYS A 89 -5.44 4.29 -7.67
N HIS A 90 -5.17 5.30 -6.84
CA HIS A 90 -5.71 6.66 -6.98
C HIS A 90 -4.60 7.69 -7.24
N TYR A 91 -3.49 7.26 -7.86
CA TYR A 91 -2.27 8.05 -8.01
C TYR A 91 -2.53 9.42 -8.69
N ASP A 92 -3.51 9.47 -9.60
CA ASP A 92 -3.92 10.61 -10.40
C ASP A 92 -4.60 11.73 -9.61
N VAL A 93 -5.18 11.43 -8.45
CA VAL A 93 -5.96 12.39 -7.64
C VAL A 93 -5.36 12.72 -6.28
N THR A 94 -4.26 12.07 -5.89
CA THR A 94 -3.68 12.14 -4.53
C THR A 94 -3.10 13.50 -4.11
N LYS A 95 -2.78 14.36 -5.08
CA LYS A 95 -2.19 15.67 -4.81
C LYS A 95 -3.10 16.51 -3.93
N ASP A 96 -2.50 17.14 -2.91
CA ASP A 96 -3.17 18.02 -1.94
C ASP A 96 -4.29 17.36 -1.11
N CYS A 97 -4.44 16.03 -1.21
CA CYS A 97 -5.44 15.27 -0.46
C CYS A 97 -5.10 15.16 1.04
N LYS A 98 -6.11 14.82 1.83
CA LYS A 98 -5.98 14.35 3.21
C LYS A 98 -6.10 12.83 3.23
N ILE A 99 -5.28 12.17 4.06
CA ILE A 99 -5.36 10.72 4.25
C ILE A 99 -5.54 10.42 5.73
N PHE A 100 -6.52 9.58 6.05
CA PHE A 100 -6.76 9.06 7.40
C PHE A 100 -6.31 7.61 7.41
N VAL A 101 -5.46 7.24 8.36
CA VAL A 101 -4.95 5.88 8.53
C VAL A 101 -5.13 5.43 9.95
N SER A 102 -5.35 4.13 10.14
CA SER A 102 -5.56 3.58 11.48
C SER A 102 -4.29 3.57 12.34
N ARG A 103 -3.09 3.54 11.73
CA ARG A 103 -1.79 3.56 12.42
C ARG A 103 -0.84 4.58 11.79
N LYS A 104 0.12 5.07 12.57
CA LYS A 104 1.22 5.89 12.05
C LYS A 104 1.95 5.13 10.91
N PRO A 105 2.06 5.71 9.70
CA PRO A 105 2.68 5.02 8.56
C PRO A 105 4.15 4.67 8.78
N CYS A 106 4.63 3.58 8.16
CA CYS A 106 6.06 3.27 8.10
C CYS A 106 6.83 4.15 7.10
N SER A 107 8.16 4.00 7.04
CA SER A 107 9.03 4.78 6.15
C SER A 107 8.69 4.55 4.68
N PHE A 108 8.39 3.31 4.28
CA PHE A 108 7.93 2.97 2.94
C PHE A 108 6.62 3.69 2.57
N CYS A 109 5.60 3.63 3.41
CA CYS A 109 4.33 4.34 3.18
C CYS A 109 4.52 5.87 3.16
N THR A 110 5.34 6.40 4.07
CA THR A 110 5.63 7.84 4.19
C THR A 110 6.32 8.37 2.92
N LYS A 111 7.28 7.60 2.38
CA LYS A 111 7.93 7.89 1.09
C LYS A 111 6.91 8.07 -0.04
N LEU A 112 5.96 7.14 -0.18
CA LEU A 112 4.93 7.21 -1.22
C LEU A 112 3.97 8.38 -1.00
N LEU A 113 3.59 8.67 0.26
CA LEU A 113 2.75 9.82 0.61
C LEU A 113 3.38 11.15 0.17
N VAL A 114 4.68 11.31 0.43
CA VAL A 114 5.46 12.49 0.00
C VAL A 114 5.50 12.56 -1.53
N GLN A 115 5.80 11.44 -2.20
CA GLN A 115 5.92 11.39 -3.64
C GLN A 115 4.60 11.73 -4.35
N CYS A 116 3.48 11.30 -3.77
CA CYS A 116 2.11 11.62 -4.22
C CYS A 116 1.67 13.06 -3.88
N LYS A 117 2.50 13.86 -3.18
CA LYS A 117 2.20 15.24 -2.78
C LYS A 117 0.92 15.33 -1.94
N VAL A 118 0.71 14.36 -1.05
CA VAL A 118 -0.39 14.39 -0.08
C VAL A 118 -0.16 15.56 0.90
N LYS A 119 -1.22 16.29 1.22
CA LYS A 119 -1.14 17.49 2.08
C LYS A 119 -0.99 17.14 3.55
N ARG A 120 -1.77 16.18 4.02
CA ARG A 120 -1.83 15.82 5.45
C ARG A 120 -2.23 14.37 5.69
N VAL A 121 -1.61 13.77 6.69
CA VAL A 121 -1.95 12.44 7.20
C VAL A 121 -2.45 12.54 8.63
N PHE A 122 -3.57 11.87 8.92
CA PHE A 122 -4.13 11.72 10.26
C PHE A 122 -4.02 10.27 10.69
N TYR A 123 -3.66 10.01 11.95
CA TYR A 123 -3.56 8.66 12.49
C TYR A 123 -3.97 8.57 13.96
N LEU A 124 -4.43 7.39 14.39
CA LEU A 124 -4.78 7.13 15.80
C LEU A 124 -3.52 7.03 16.66
N PRO A 125 -3.59 7.37 17.96
CA PRO A 125 -2.49 7.21 18.92
C PRO A 125 -2.28 5.74 19.37
N ILE A 126 -2.40 4.79 18.45
CA ILE A 126 -2.13 3.36 18.69
C ILE A 126 -0.74 2.98 18.15
N GLU A 127 -0.31 1.74 18.39
CA GLU A 127 0.99 1.27 17.89
C GLU A 127 1.16 1.55 16.38
N PRO A 128 2.36 1.97 15.93
CA PRO A 128 2.61 2.28 14.54
C PRO A 128 2.53 1.05 13.64
N GLU A 129 2.51 1.30 12.32
CA GLU A 129 2.52 0.27 11.30
C GLU A 129 3.74 -0.67 11.42
N TYR A 130 4.90 -0.18 11.84
CA TYR A 130 6.12 -0.97 12.00
C TYR A 130 6.25 -1.60 13.40
N LYS A 131 6.88 -2.77 13.51
CA LYS A 131 7.13 -3.48 14.78
C LYS A 131 8.58 -3.31 15.22
N ASP A 132 8.84 -2.60 16.33
CA ASP A 132 10.13 -2.50 17.04
C ASP A 132 11.39 -2.65 16.16
N VAL A 133 11.37 -2.01 14.98
CA VAL A 133 12.49 -2.02 14.04
C VAL A 133 13.41 -0.87 14.44
N GLU A 134 14.68 -1.19 14.66
CA GLU A 134 15.71 -0.21 15.01
C GLU A 134 15.66 0.99 14.04
N ASP A 135 15.68 2.19 14.61
CA ASP A 135 15.66 3.49 13.92
C ASP A 135 14.46 3.79 13.00
N GLU A 136 13.43 2.93 12.90
CA GLU A 136 12.30 3.16 11.97
C GLU A 136 11.51 4.42 12.36
N ALA A 137 11.25 4.63 13.65
CA ALA A 137 10.54 5.82 14.13
C ALA A 137 11.28 7.11 13.78
N SER A 138 12.61 7.13 13.98
CA SER A 138 13.47 8.27 13.63
C SER A 138 13.47 8.55 12.12
N ARG A 139 13.54 7.49 11.30
CA ARG A 139 13.46 7.60 9.83
C ARG A 139 12.14 8.20 9.36
N VAL A 140 11.03 7.72 9.90
CA VAL A 140 9.69 8.26 9.60
C VAL A 140 9.58 9.73 10.01
N ASP A 141 10.03 10.07 11.21
CA ASP A 141 9.98 11.45 11.69
C ASP A 141 10.84 12.39 10.85
N ASN A 142 12.02 11.95 10.42
CA ASN A 142 12.87 12.71 9.51
C ASN A 142 12.18 12.94 8.16
N LEU A 143 11.56 11.91 7.56
CA LEU A 143 10.80 12.04 6.32
C LEU A 143 9.69 13.09 6.43
N PHE A 144 8.92 13.09 7.53
CA PHE A 144 7.88 14.11 7.75
C PHE A 144 8.47 15.51 8.00
N LYS A 145 9.60 15.62 8.69
CA LYS A 145 10.25 16.92 8.98
C LYS A 145 10.87 17.56 7.73
N THR A 146 11.42 16.76 6.83
CA THR A 146 12.08 17.24 5.60
C THR A 146 11.14 17.34 4.40
N SER A 147 9.87 16.97 4.56
CA SER A 147 8.90 16.97 3.46
C SER A 147 7.76 17.95 3.72
N ALA A 148 7.14 18.45 2.64
CA ALA A 148 6.02 19.39 2.70
C ALA A 148 4.66 18.73 3.03
N ILE A 149 4.66 17.65 3.82
CA ILE A 149 3.46 16.91 4.26
C ILE A 149 3.28 17.04 5.77
N SER A 150 2.08 17.40 6.21
CA SER A 150 1.76 17.46 7.64
C SER A 150 1.35 16.09 8.18
N GLN A 151 1.68 15.81 9.44
CA GLN A 151 1.17 14.66 10.18
C GLN A 151 0.44 15.10 11.45
N SER A 152 -0.62 14.40 11.85
CA SER A 152 -1.39 14.75 13.05
C SER A 152 -2.00 13.50 13.71
N VAL A 153 -1.83 13.40 15.02
CA VAL A 153 -2.59 12.45 15.84
C VAL A 153 -4.04 12.90 15.86
N PHE A 154 -4.97 11.98 15.61
CA PHE A 154 -6.41 12.26 15.56
C PHE A 154 -7.17 11.17 16.30
N VAL A 155 -7.82 11.56 17.41
CA VAL A 155 -8.71 10.70 18.18
C VAL A 155 -10.14 11.08 17.78
N PRO A 156 -10.91 10.17 17.16
CA PRO A 156 -12.26 10.49 16.78
C PRO A 156 -13.13 10.67 18.03
N THR A 157 -14.29 11.31 17.88
CA THR A 157 -15.29 11.44 18.94
C THR A 157 -16.69 11.15 18.41
N VAL A 158 -17.61 10.78 19.29
CA VAL A 158 -19.04 10.61 18.96
C VAL A 158 -19.86 11.52 19.86
N GLY A 159 -20.95 12.09 19.32
CA GLY A 159 -21.80 13.02 20.08
C GLY A 159 -22.46 12.32 21.28
N SER A 160 -22.28 12.90 22.47
CA SER A 160 -22.73 12.30 23.73
C SER A 160 -24.25 12.34 23.94
N GLY A 161 -24.98 13.21 23.22
CA GLY A 161 -26.37 13.59 23.55
C GLY A 161 -27.51 12.91 22.79
N GLY A 162 -27.23 12.10 21.75
CA GLY A 162 -28.32 11.51 20.94
C GLY A 162 -27.92 10.39 20.01
N VAL A 163 -26.62 10.10 19.86
CA VAL A 163 -26.12 9.03 18.98
C VAL A 163 -26.55 7.66 19.49
N PHE A 164 -26.45 7.48 20.81
CA PHE A 164 -26.78 6.26 21.52
C PHE A 164 -28.29 6.05 21.69
N GLU A 165 -29.06 7.13 21.79
CA GLU A 165 -30.52 7.08 22.01
C GLU A 165 -31.30 6.91 20.70
N ASN A 166 -30.78 7.46 19.60
CA ASN A 166 -31.43 7.45 18.29
C ASN A 166 -31.01 6.26 17.40
N ALA A 167 -30.21 5.29 17.89
CA ALA A 167 -29.96 4.06 17.14
C ALA A 167 -31.28 3.27 17.00
N GLU A 168 -31.60 2.75 15.82
CA GLU A 168 -32.84 2.00 15.62
C GLU A 168 -32.89 0.77 16.55
N LYS A 169 -33.67 0.85 17.63
CA LYS A 169 -33.83 -0.23 18.63
C LYS A 169 -34.22 -1.59 18.01
N ARG A 170 -34.77 -1.61 16.79
CA ARG A 170 -35.18 -2.83 16.07
C ARG A 170 -34.02 -3.58 15.41
N LYS A 171 -32.86 -2.94 15.21
CA LYS A 171 -31.67 -3.52 14.56
C LYS A 171 -30.45 -3.49 15.50
N GLU A 172 -30.67 -3.22 16.78
CA GLU A 172 -29.59 -3.09 17.75
C GLU A 172 -28.98 -4.46 18.09
N THR A 173 -27.65 -4.54 18.04
CA THR A 173 -26.91 -5.76 18.38
C THR A 173 -27.19 -6.16 19.84
N PRO A 174 -27.42 -7.45 20.14
CA PRO A 174 -27.68 -7.92 21.50
C PRO A 174 -26.60 -7.48 22.50
N GLN A 175 -26.99 -7.06 23.70
CA GLN A 175 -26.09 -6.44 24.69
C GLN A 175 -24.82 -7.26 24.97
N LYS A 176 -24.94 -8.56 25.22
CA LYS A 176 -23.78 -9.44 25.47
C LYS A 176 -22.75 -9.42 24.34
N VAL A 177 -23.22 -9.30 23.10
CA VAL A 177 -22.32 -9.24 21.93
C VAL A 177 -21.72 -7.86 21.78
N ARG A 178 -22.48 -6.80 22.04
CA ARG A 178 -21.92 -5.44 22.07
C ARG A 178 -20.79 -5.31 23.07
N GLU A 179 -20.98 -5.85 24.28
CA GLU A 179 -19.96 -5.86 25.34
C GLU A 179 -18.72 -6.64 24.90
N PHE A 180 -18.90 -7.85 24.35
CA PHE A 180 -17.78 -8.66 23.82
C PHE A 180 -17.01 -7.95 22.71
N ILE A 181 -17.70 -7.35 21.74
CA ILE A 181 -17.09 -6.63 20.62
C ILE A 181 -16.38 -5.37 21.12
N LYS A 182 -17.03 -4.60 22.01
CA LYS A 182 -16.44 -3.42 22.63
C LYS A 182 -15.14 -3.79 23.33
N GLU A 183 -15.14 -4.83 24.16
CA GLU A 183 -13.96 -5.32 24.87
C GLU A 183 -12.85 -5.75 23.90
N LYS A 184 -13.20 -6.48 22.84
CA LYS A 184 -12.26 -6.90 21.79
C LYS A 184 -11.62 -5.70 21.07
N LEU A 185 -12.41 -4.72 20.66
CA LEU A 185 -11.92 -3.51 19.98
C LEU A 185 -11.10 -2.63 20.93
N MET A 186 -11.51 -2.55 22.20
CA MET A 186 -10.76 -1.83 23.24
C MET A 186 -9.40 -2.47 23.50
N GLY A 187 -9.34 -3.79 23.67
CA GLY A 187 -8.06 -4.51 23.84
C GLY A 187 -7.13 -4.37 22.62
N TYR A 188 -7.70 -4.15 21.44
CA TYR A 188 -6.96 -3.89 20.22
C TYR A 188 -6.37 -2.48 20.15
N CYS A 189 -7.16 -1.45 20.47
CA CYS A 189 -6.75 -0.05 20.37
C CYS A 189 -5.96 0.43 21.61
N TRP A 190 -6.24 -0.14 22.78
CA TRP A 190 -5.73 0.34 24.06
C TRP A 190 -4.80 -0.69 24.71
N LYS A 191 -3.53 -0.71 24.28
CA LYS A 191 -2.48 -1.48 24.95
C LYS A 191 -1.77 -0.61 25.98
N LYS A 192 -1.82 -1.01 27.25
CA LYS A 192 -1.26 -0.23 28.36
C LYS A 192 0.23 0.07 28.17
N GLU A 193 1.01 -0.94 27.80
CA GLU A 193 2.46 -0.81 27.55
C GLU A 193 2.78 0.21 26.45
N TRP A 194 1.95 0.28 25.41
CA TRP A 194 2.09 1.27 24.34
C TRP A 194 1.73 2.68 24.82
N MET A 195 0.61 2.84 25.52
CA MET A 195 0.14 4.17 25.97
C MET A 195 1.07 4.83 27.00
N GLU A 196 1.91 4.04 27.68
CA GLU A 196 2.99 4.54 28.53
C GLU A 196 4.12 5.16 27.68
N LYS A 197 4.48 4.54 26.54
CA LYS A 197 5.55 5.00 25.62
C LYS A 197 5.09 6.03 24.58
N ALA A 198 3.80 6.06 24.24
CA ALA A 198 3.25 6.87 23.14
C ALA A 198 3.52 8.38 23.31
N GLN A 199 3.69 8.84 24.55
CA GLN A 199 4.05 10.24 24.84
C GLN A 199 5.43 10.62 24.28
N ASP A 200 6.38 9.69 24.31
CA ASP A 200 7.76 9.91 23.84
C ASP A 200 7.92 9.56 22.35
N GLU A 201 7.12 8.62 21.85
CA GLU A 201 7.24 8.09 20.47
C GLU A 201 6.36 8.81 19.43
N LEU A 202 5.34 9.55 19.87
CA LEU A 202 4.49 10.35 18.98
C LEU A 202 4.85 11.83 19.09
N PRO A 203 4.72 12.62 18.01
CA PRO A 203 4.85 14.07 18.04
C PRO A 203 3.64 14.73 18.73
N TRP A 204 3.34 14.34 19.98
CA TRP A 204 2.18 14.76 20.73
C TRP A 204 2.53 15.21 22.17
N PRO A 205 3.17 16.38 22.32
CA PRO A 205 3.69 16.85 23.61
C PRO A 205 2.61 17.12 24.67
N ALA A 206 1.33 17.23 24.26
CA ALA A 206 0.19 17.46 25.14
C ALA A 206 -0.45 16.16 25.69
N PHE A 207 0.14 14.98 25.43
CA PHE A 207 -0.39 13.69 25.88
C PHE A 207 -0.05 13.41 27.36
N ASP A 208 -0.48 14.32 28.25
CA ASP A 208 -0.34 14.22 29.70
C ASP A 208 -1.36 13.26 30.33
N HIS A 209 -1.32 13.08 31.66
CA HIS A 209 -2.22 12.16 32.36
C HIS A 209 -3.71 12.49 32.16
N ASN A 210 -4.09 13.77 32.16
CA ASN A 210 -5.48 14.18 31.99
C ASN A 210 -5.97 13.91 30.57
N MET A 211 -5.11 14.20 29.58
CA MET A 211 -5.38 13.87 28.18
C MET A 211 -5.50 12.36 27.96
N LYS A 212 -4.67 11.54 28.61
CA LYS A 212 -4.76 10.07 28.54
C LYS A 212 -6.13 9.56 29.01
N THR A 213 -6.67 10.14 30.08
CA THR A 213 -8.02 9.79 30.56
C THR A 213 -9.10 10.17 29.54
N GLN A 214 -9.07 11.40 29.03
CA GLN A 214 -10.03 11.85 28.01
C GLN A 214 -9.99 10.99 26.75
N VAL A 215 -8.79 10.73 26.24
CA VAL A 215 -8.58 9.92 25.03
C VAL A 215 -9.10 8.50 25.23
N ARG A 216 -8.91 7.93 26.42
CA ARG A 216 -9.48 6.62 26.77
C ARG A 216 -11.01 6.63 26.72
N GLU A 217 -11.64 7.64 27.32
CA GLU A 217 -13.10 7.79 27.28
C GLU A 217 -13.62 7.94 25.85
N ASP A 218 -12.93 8.70 25.02
CA ASP A 218 -13.28 8.88 23.60
C ASP A 218 -13.21 7.54 22.83
N PHE A 219 -12.14 6.75 23.05
CA PHE A 219 -12.04 5.39 22.50
C PHE A 219 -13.19 4.49 22.99
N GLU A 220 -13.51 4.50 24.28
CA GLU A 220 -14.59 3.69 24.85
C GLU A 220 -15.95 4.04 24.23
N ASN A 221 -16.22 5.33 24.03
CA ASN A 221 -17.43 5.84 23.40
C ASN A 221 -17.54 5.40 21.93
N ILE A 222 -16.45 5.49 21.17
CA ILE A 222 -16.42 5.05 19.77
C ILE A 222 -16.59 3.55 19.64
N MET A 223 -15.89 2.75 20.45
CA MET A 223 -16.01 1.29 20.37
C MET A 223 -17.41 0.83 20.74
N GLU A 224 -18.04 1.50 21.71
CA GLU A 224 -19.45 1.25 22.02
C GLU A 224 -20.36 1.62 20.84
N TRP A 225 -20.12 2.77 20.20
CA TRP A 225 -20.87 3.17 19.01
C TRP A 225 -20.71 2.17 17.86
N MET A 226 -19.49 1.75 17.55
CA MET A 226 -19.19 0.74 16.53
C MET A 226 -19.85 -0.59 16.85
N ALA A 227 -19.78 -1.06 18.11
CA ALA A 227 -20.39 -2.32 18.53
C ALA A 227 -21.92 -2.31 18.40
N ARG A 228 -22.56 -1.14 18.51
CA ARG A 228 -24.02 -0.99 18.34
C ARG A 228 -24.50 -1.11 16.90
N ILE A 229 -23.69 -0.66 15.94
CA ILE A 229 -24.05 -0.64 14.51
C ILE A 229 -23.52 -1.85 13.74
N LEU A 230 -22.69 -2.69 14.37
CA LEU A 230 -22.05 -3.84 13.75
C LEU A 230 -23.08 -4.94 13.43
N ILE A 231 -23.11 -5.34 12.16
CA ILE A 231 -23.90 -6.47 11.66
C ILE A 231 -22.99 -7.70 11.70
N GLU A 232 -23.34 -8.68 12.52
CA GLU A 232 -22.59 -9.93 12.65
C GLU A 232 -23.25 -11.03 11.82
N GLU A 233 -22.45 -11.91 11.21
CA GLU A 233 -22.92 -13.14 10.58
C GLU A 233 -23.35 -14.14 11.67
N ARG A 234 -24.58 -14.03 12.15
CA ARG A 234 -25.22 -15.02 13.02
C ARG A 234 -26.35 -15.73 12.29
N LYS A 235 -26.81 -16.86 12.84
CA LYS A 235 -27.92 -17.70 12.32
C LYS A 235 -29.17 -16.90 11.90
N ASP A 236 -29.36 -15.71 12.46
CA ASP A 236 -30.53 -14.84 12.30
C ASP A 236 -30.32 -13.75 11.22
N TYR A 237 -29.07 -13.41 10.89
CA TYR A 237 -28.67 -12.48 9.83
C TYR A 237 -28.07 -13.27 8.68
N LYS A 238 -28.94 -13.86 7.86
CA LYS A 238 -28.53 -14.43 6.57
C LYS A 238 -28.62 -13.34 5.52
N PHE A 239 -27.53 -13.10 4.79
CA PHE A 239 -27.59 -12.36 3.53
C PHE A 239 -28.44 -13.19 2.56
N LYS A 240 -29.73 -12.83 2.45
CA LYS A 240 -30.63 -13.47 1.49
C LYS A 240 -30.55 -12.66 0.20
N ALA A 241 -30.24 -13.33 -0.90
CA ALA A 241 -30.51 -12.78 -2.21
C ALA A 241 -32.03 -12.64 -2.33
N VAL A 242 -32.52 -11.40 -2.40
CA VAL A 242 -33.90 -11.12 -2.76
C VAL A 242 -33.92 -11.16 -4.29
N VAL A 243 -34.34 -12.29 -4.83
CA VAL A 243 -34.75 -12.38 -6.24
C VAL A 243 -36.22 -12.01 -6.26
N ASP A 244 -36.54 -10.81 -6.74
CA ASP A 244 -37.93 -10.47 -7.09
C ASP A 244 -38.35 -11.38 -8.24
N ALA A 245 -39.20 -12.36 -7.94
CA ALA A 245 -39.79 -13.25 -8.95
C ALA A 245 -40.87 -12.58 -9.82
N ASP A 246 -41.08 -11.26 -9.63
CA ASP A 246 -42.07 -10.44 -10.33
C ASP A 246 -41.42 -9.34 -11.21
N ALA A 247 -40.12 -9.45 -11.51
CA ALA A 247 -39.44 -8.56 -12.45
C ALA A 247 -39.40 -9.08 -13.90
N ASP A 248 -40.28 -10.03 -14.26
CA ASP A 248 -40.59 -10.39 -15.65
C ASP A 248 -41.89 -9.68 -16.08
N ALA A 249 -41.81 -8.35 -16.22
CA ALA A 249 -42.69 -7.57 -17.09
C ALA A 249 -42.04 -6.20 -17.34
N ASP A 250 -41.49 -6.05 -18.55
CA ASP A 250 -41.10 -4.78 -19.18
C ASP A 250 -39.82 -4.11 -18.65
N ALA A 251 -38.68 -4.64 -19.08
CA ALA A 251 -37.43 -3.87 -19.17
C ALA A 251 -36.78 -4.07 -20.55
N ASP A 252 -37.54 -3.76 -21.61
CA ASP A 252 -36.95 -3.13 -22.78
C ASP A 252 -36.69 -1.67 -22.40
N ALA A 253 -35.48 -1.36 -21.92
CA ALA A 253 -34.99 -0.01 -21.75
C ALA A 253 -33.46 -0.01 -21.73
N ASP A 254 -32.88 -0.02 -22.92
CA ASP A 254 -31.70 0.73 -23.33
C ASP A 254 -30.61 0.91 -22.25
N ALA A 255 -29.74 -0.09 -22.15
CA ALA A 255 -28.40 0.12 -21.61
C ALA A 255 -27.47 0.68 -22.70
N ASP A 256 -27.89 1.77 -23.34
CA ASP A 256 -27.00 2.66 -24.06
C ASP A 256 -26.49 3.71 -23.07
N ALA A 257 -25.33 3.41 -22.48
CA ALA A 257 -24.46 4.41 -21.90
C ALA A 257 -23.05 4.27 -22.49
N ASP A 258 -23.01 4.13 -23.82
CA ASP A 258 -21.91 4.64 -24.62
C ASP A 258 -22.01 6.17 -24.64
N ALA A 259 -21.22 6.78 -23.77
CA ALA A 259 -20.84 8.17 -23.91
C ALA A 259 -19.36 8.19 -24.31
N ASP A 260 -19.11 8.02 -25.60
CA ASP A 260 -18.20 8.90 -26.33
C ASP A 260 -18.65 8.94 -27.80
N ALA A 261 -19.40 10.01 -28.08
CA ALA A 261 -19.71 10.47 -29.41
C ALA A 261 -18.44 11.05 -30.06
N ASP A 262 -18.04 10.53 -31.21
CA ASP A 262 -18.33 11.20 -32.49
C ASP A 262 -17.63 10.51 -33.68
N ALA A 263 -18.50 10.11 -34.63
CA ALA A 263 -18.40 10.33 -36.07
C ALA A 263 -17.39 9.52 -36.92
N ASP A 264 -17.92 8.43 -37.48
CA ASP A 264 -17.99 8.05 -38.91
C ASP A 264 -16.79 8.31 -39.83
N ALA A 265 -16.27 7.22 -40.45
CA ALA A 265 -16.44 6.97 -41.89
C ALA A 265 -15.86 5.61 -42.35
N ASP A 266 -16.75 4.81 -42.95
CA ASP A 266 -16.58 3.85 -44.05
C ASP A 266 -15.78 2.55 -43.81
N ALA A 267 -16.45 1.37 -43.78
CA ALA A 267 -16.73 0.49 -44.93
C ALA A 267 -15.43 -0.19 -45.45
N ASP A 268 -15.24 -1.51 -45.42
CA ASP A 268 -16.01 -2.62 -45.97
C ASP A 268 -15.58 -3.93 -45.25
N ALA A 269 -16.51 -4.80 -44.87
CA ALA A 269 -16.88 -6.04 -45.56
C ALA A 269 -15.72 -7.03 -45.80
N ASP A 270 -15.79 -8.18 -45.11
CA ASP A 270 -15.54 -9.56 -45.58
C ASP A 270 -15.35 -10.42 -44.30
N ALA A 271 -16.38 -11.07 -43.77
CA ALA A 271 -16.94 -12.35 -44.23
C ALA A 271 -15.86 -13.42 -44.41
N ASP A 272 -15.81 -14.35 -43.44
CA ASP A 272 -15.49 -15.79 -43.54
C ASP A 272 -15.19 -16.25 -42.09
N ALA A 273 -16.18 -16.68 -41.30
CA ALA A 273 -16.85 -17.97 -41.38
C ALA A 273 -15.85 -19.12 -41.61
N ASP A 274 -15.26 -19.64 -40.54
CA ASP A 274 -15.03 -21.08 -40.42
C ASP A 274 -15.18 -21.51 -38.97
N ALA A 275 -16.24 -22.28 -38.76
CA ALA A 275 -16.54 -23.00 -37.55
C ALA A 275 -15.82 -24.34 -37.65
N ASP A 276 -14.86 -24.60 -36.76
CA ASP A 276 -14.47 -25.96 -36.43
C ASP A 276 -14.49 -26.12 -34.92
N ALA A 277 -15.55 -26.79 -34.49
CA ALA A 277 -15.69 -27.37 -33.18
C ALA A 277 -14.90 -28.67 -33.15
N ASP A 278 -13.78 -28.70 -32.44
CA ASP A 278 -13.21 -29.94 -31.94
C ASP A 278 -13.07 -29.84 -30.43
N ALA A 279 -14.02 -30.50 -29.77
CA ALA A 279 -13.91 -30.92 -28.40
C ALA A 279 -12.96 -32.11 -28.35
N ASP A 280 -11.81 -31.94 -27.72
CA ASP A 280 -11.11 -33.03 -27.07
C ASP A 280 -10.63 -32.56 -25.70
N ALA A 281 -11.30 -33.10 -24.70
CA ALA A 281 -10.81 -33.17 -23.36
C ALA A 281 -9.67 -34.20 -23.34
N ASP A 282 -8.48 -33.79 -22.89
CA ASP A 282 -7.65 -34.68 -22.10
C ASP A 282 -6.84 -33.88 -21.09
N ALA A 283 -7.06 -34.26 -19.83
CA ALA A 283 -6.28 -33.84 -18.70
C ALA A 283 -4.93 -34.55 -18.76
N ASP A 284 -3.83 -33.80 -18.72
CA ASP A 284 -2.61 -34.29 -18.11
C ASP A 284 -1.95 -33.16 -17.31
N ALA A 285 -2.13 -33.27 -16.00
CA ALA A 285 -1.40 -32.53 -15.00
C ALA A 285 0.00 -33.14 -14.87
N ASP A 286 0.94 -32.71 -15.71
CA ASP A 286 2.36 -33.00 -15.50
C ASP A 286 3.06 -31.81 -14.85
N ALA A 287 3.16 -31.90 -13.52
CA ALA A 287 4.07 -31.10 -12.71
C ALA A 287 5.53 -31.48 -13.06
N VAL A 288 6.08 -30.82 -14.07
CA VAL A 288 7.52 -30.90 -14.37
C VAL A 288 8.22 -29.75 -13.66
N ALA A 289 9.15 -30.09 -12.77
CA ALA A 289 10.13 -29.16 -12.22
C ALA A 289 10.99 -28.57 -13.35
N ARG A 290 10.57 -27.45 -13.93
CA ARG A 290 11.32 -26.77 -14.99
C ARG A 290 12.40 -25.89 -14.38
N ASN A 291 13.62 -26.44 -14.31
CA ASN A 291 14.86 -25.69 -14.12
C ASN A 291 15.55 -25.44 -15.47
N GLU A 292 14.76 -25.21 -16.53
CA GLU A 292 15.26 -24.89 -17.86
C GLU A 292 15.27 -23.36 -18.02
N THR A 293 16.45 -22.83 -18.32
CA THR A 293 16.64 -21.44 -18.74
C THR A 293 15.80 -21.24 -20.01
N ILE A 294 14.67 -20.55 -19.89
CA ILE A 294 13.86 -20.14 -21.04
C ILE A 294 14.74 -19.23 -21.89
N THR A 295 15.26 -19.76 -23.00
CA THR A 295 15.97 -18.97 -23.99
C THR A 295 15.01 -17.92 -24.53
N PHE A 296 15.47 -16.67 -24.50
CA PHE A 296 14.76 -15.48 -24.97
C PHE A 296 14.32 -15.67 -26.43
N ASP A 297 13.02 -15.90 -26.62
CA ASP A 297 12.33 -15.77 -27.90
C ASP A 297 11.06 -14.93 -27.66
N PRO A 298 11.20 -13.60 -27.69
CA PRO A 298 10.11 -12.68 -27.35
C PRO A 298 8.99 -12.68 -28.41
N GLU A 299 9.28 -13.19 -29.61
CA GLU A 299 8.32 -13.38 -30.71
C GLU A 299 7.36 -14.55 -30.47
N LYS A 300 7.76 -15.60 -29.74
CA LYS A 300 6.91 -16.79 -29.54
C LYS A 300 6.00 -16.75 -28.32
N ASN A 301 6.24 -15.86 -27.37
CA ASN A 301 5.53 -15.86 -26.08
C ASN A 301 4.74 -14.57 -25.79
N LEU A 302 5.04 -13.46 -26.46
CA LEU A 302 4.51 -12.12 -26.12
C LEU A 302 4.32 -11.20 -27.33
N ASP A 303 4.53 -11.66 -28.57
CA ASP A 303 4.60 -10.82 -29.78
C ASP A 303 5.52 -9.59 -29.64
N LEU A 304 6.58 -9.70 -28.84
CA LEU A 304 7.50 -8.60 -28.54
C LEU A 304 8.75 -8.74 -29.42
N ASP A 305 9.05 -7.78 -30.29
CA ASP A 305 10.28 -7.82 -31.10
C ASP A 305 11.51 -7.62 -30.19
N GLY A 306 12.53 -8.46 -30.32
CA GLY A 306 13.78 -8.34 -29.56
C GLY A 306 14.46 -6.97 -29.72
N LYS A 307 14.27 -6.29 -30.87
CA LYS A 307 14.74 -4.91 -31.06
C LYS A 307 13.94 -3.90 -30.23
N GLN A 308 12.62 -4.07 -30.12
CA GLN A 308 11.77 -3.23 -29.27
C GLN A 308 12.14 -3.41 -27.79
N ALA A 309 12.32 -4.65 -27.34
CA ALA A 309 12.78 -4.93 -25.98
C ALA A 309 14.15 -4.30 -25.68
N SER A 310 15.09 -4.41 -26.64
CA SER A 310 16.42 -3.77 -26.55
C SER A 310 16.34 -2.24 -26.51
N HIS A 311 15.41 -1.64 -27.27
CA HIS A 311 15.17 -0.21 -27.25
C HIS A 311 14.65 0.25 -25.88
N LEU A 312 13.63 -0.41 -25.34
CA LEU A 312 13.00 -0.06 -24.06
C LEU A 312 13.95 -0.26 -22.87
N ILE A 313 14.76 -1.33 -22.87
CA ILE A 313 15.76 -1.50 -21.82
C ILE A 313 16.90 -0.48 -21.93
N THR A 314 17.24 -0.03 -23.14
CA THR A 314 18.20 1.07 -23.35
C THR A 314 17.63 2.39 -22.83
N MET A 315 16.33 2.66 -23.04
CA MET A 315 15.66 3.81 -22.43
C MET A 315 15.68 3.73 -20.90
N ALA A 316 15.43 2.55 -20.31
CA ALA A 316 15.56 2.36 -18.87
C ALA A 316 17.00 2.68 -18.37
N LYS A 317 18.03 2.34 -19.15
CA LYS A 317 19.42 2.72 -18.85
C LYS A 317 19.63 4.24 -18.92
N PHE A 318 19.05 4.95 -19.88
CA PHE A 318 19.10 6.42 -19.89
C PHE A 318 18.45 7.06 -18.65
N LEU A 319 17.33 6.49 -18.19
CA LEU A 319 16.69 6.95 -16.96
C LEU A 319 17.55 6.70 -15.72
N ALA A 320 18.30 5.59 -15.69
CA ALA A 320 19.25 5.32 -14.61
C ALA A 320 20.34 6.41 -14.50
N GLU A 321 20.81 6.96 -15.63
CA GLU A 321 21.79 8.06 -15.67
C GLU A 321 21.22 9.40 -15.13
N ARG A 322 19.89 9.55 -15.08
CA ARG A 322 19.22 10.72 -14.50
C ARG A 322 19.18 10.69 -12.96
N SER A 323 19.44 9.53 -12.36
CA SER A 323 19.35 9.31 -10.91
C SER A 323 20.17 10.31 -10.10
N ASP A 324 19.61 10.79 -9.00
CA ASP A 324 20.34 11.64 -8.05
C ASP A 324 21.27 10.80 -7.13
N ASP A 325 21.28 9.48 -7.28
CA ASP A 325 22.15 8.56 -6.55
C ASP A 325 23.55 8.50 -7.19
N PRO A 326 24.60 9.02 -6.52
CA PRO A 326 25.94 9.09 -7.10
C PRO A 326 26.64 7.73 -7.26
N LYS A 327 26.06 6.64 -6.73
CA LYS A 327 26.66 5.30 -6.76
C LYS A 327 25.86 4.30 -7.57
N THR A 328 24.56 4.46 -7.67
CA THR A 328 23.69 3.43 -8.26
C THR A 328 22.45 4.05 -8.89
N GLY A 329 22.50 4.25 -10.20
CA GLY A 329 21.33 4.56 -11.01
C GLY A 329 20.49 3.31 -11.27
N VAL A 330 19.18 3.44 -11.11
CA VAL A 330 18.17 2.45 -11.53
C VAL A 330 17.12 3.18 -12.34
N GLY A 331 16.72 2.60 -13.48
CA GLY A 331 15.68 3.13 -14.34
C GLY A 331 14.67 2.07 -14.71
N ALA A 332 13.44 2.51 -14.95
CA ALA A 332 12.29 1.68 -15.23
C ALA A 332 11.42 2.32 -16.32
N VAL A 333 10.89 1.50 -17.23
CA VAL A 333 9.90 1.88 -18.24
C VAL A 333 8.76 0.87 -18.13
N ILE A 334 7.52 1.35 -18.14
CA ILE A 334 6.33 0.46 -18.17
C ILE A 334 5.60 0.69 -19.48
N THR A 335 5.23 -0.40 -20.14
CA THR A 335 4.32 -0.39 -21.28
C THR A 335 2.99 -1.06 -20.93
N ASN A 336 1.92 -0.70 -21.63
CA ASN A 336 0.67 -1.45 -21.61
C ASN A 336 0.78 -2.70 -22.52
N LYS A 337 -0.31 -3.46 -22.61
CA LYS A 337 -0.41 -4.66 -23.47
C LYS A 337 -0.21 -4.36 -24.97
N ALA A 338 -0.51 -3.14 -25.42
CA ALA A 338 -0.29 -2.68 -26.79
C ALA A 338 1.14 -2.15 -27.04
N LEU A 339 2.06 -2.34 -26.08
CA LEU A 339 3.45 -1.84 -26.09
C LEU A 339 3.58 -0.31 -26.16
N GLU A 340 2.54 0.43 -25.80
CA GLU A 340 2.63 1.87 -25.64
C GLU A 340 3.31 2.19 -24.31
N ILE A 341 4.22 3.16 -24.31
CA ILE A 341 4.91 3.57 -23.09
C ILE A 341 3.95 4.40 -22.24
N VAL A 342 3.67 3.90 -21.04
CA VAL A 342 2.72 4.51 -20.11
C VAL A 342 3.38 5.11 -18.87
N ALA A 343 4.64 4.72 -18.58
CA ALA A 343 5.35 5.29 -17.46
C ALA A 343 6.88 5.25 -17.61
N PHE A 344 7.52 6.20 -16.93
CA PHE A 344 8.96 6.26 -16.73
C PHE A 344 9.26 6.39 -15.25
N GLY A 345 10.36 5.79 -14.80
CA GLY A 345 10.84 5.93 -13.44
C GLY A 345 12.35 5.83 -13.35
N PHE A 346 12.92 6.54 -12.39
CA PHE A 346 14.30 6.39 -11.96
C PHE A 346 14.36 6.55 -10.45
N ASN A 347 15.36 5.96 -9.79
CA ASN A 347 15.50 6.10 -8.34
C ASN A 347 15.98 7.51 -7.96
N GLY A 348 15.52 8.02 -6.83
CA GLY A 348 15.87 9.36 -6.36
C GLY A 348 15.22 9.70 -5.02
N TYR A 349 15.50 10.89 -4.50
CA TYR A 349 14.82 11.36 -3.29
C TYR A 349 13.38 11.78 -3.60
N PRO A 350 12.47 11.77 -2.61
CA PRO A 350 11.10 12.22 -2.79
C PRO A 350 11.03 13.65 -3.33
N THR A 351 9.99 13.94 -4.09
CA THR A 351 9.80 15.24 -4.74
C THR A 351 9.84 16.39 -3.73
N LYS A 352 10.65 17.42 -4.01
CA LYS A 352 10.93 18.61 -3.15
C LYS A 352 11.87 18.37 -1.96
N ALA A 353 12.54 17.23 -1.86
CA ALA A 353 13.74 17.13 -1.03
C ALA A 353 14.75 18.22 -1.42
N LEU A 354 15.12 19.14 -0.50
CA LEU A 354 16.18 20.11 -0.79
C LEU A 354 17.53 19.40 -0.84
N TYR A 355 18.41 19.89 -1.72
CA TYR A 355 19.76 19.38 -1.88
C TYR A 355 20.54 19.52 -0.55
N GLY A 356 20.66 18.43 0.22
CA GLY A 356 21.34 18.39 1.52
C GLY A 356 20.49 17.93 2.71
N GLU A 357 19.16 17.76 2.54
CA GLU A 357 18.27 17.36 3.64
C GLU A 357 18.28 15.85 3.94
N PHE A 358 18.75 15.03 3.00
CA PHE A 358 18.80 13.59 3.15
C PHE A 358 20.24 13.04 3.19
N PRO A 359 20.54 12.08 4.08
CA PRO A 359 21.86 11.48 4.20
C PRO A 359 22.32 10.81 2.89
N ARG A 360 23.45 11.25 2.33
CA ARG A 360 24.10 10.60 1.16
C ARG A 360 25.04 9.47 1.57
N GLY A 361 24.75 8.79 2.67
CA GLY A 361 25.71 7.97 3.39
C GLY A 361 26.33 6.84 2.56
N SER A 362 27.60 6.58 2.85
CA SER A 362 28.41 5.52 2.26
C SER A 362 28.22 4.18 2.99
N HIS A 363 28.85 3.10 2.49
CA HIS A 363 28.79 1.77 3.11
C HIS A 363 29.35 1.72 4.54
N GLY A 364 30.13 2.74 4.95
CA GLY A 364 30.68 2.88 6.30
C GLY A 364 29.82 3.67 7.29
N ASP A 365 28.69 4.24 6.85
CA ASP A 365 27.81 5.01 7.74
C ASP A 365 26.77 4.11 8.42
N GLN A 366 26.33 4.48 9.64
CA GLN A 366 25.28 3.75 10.35
C GLN A 366 24.02 3.65 9.49
N VAL A 367 23.22 2.59 9.64
CA VAL A 367 22.08 2.27 8.77
C VAL A 367 21.09 3.43 8.64
N GLN A 368 20.84 4.15 9.74
CA GLN A 368 20.00 5.36 9.79
C GLN A 368 20.49 6.54 8.91
N TYR A 369 21.79 6.56 8.58
CA TYR A 369 22.43 7.54 7.70
C TYR A 369 22.68 7.00 6.29
N LYS A 370 22.35 5.74 6.01
CA LYS A 370 22.37 5.23 4.64
C LYS A 370 21.23 5.88 3.86
N LYS A 371 21.44 6.10 2.56
CA LYS A 371 20.47 6.72 1.63
C LYS A 371 19.21 5.88 1.37
N TYR A 372 19.32 4.55 1.48
CA TYR A 372 18.29 3.60 1.02
C TYR A 372 16.92 3.73 1.72
N PRO A 373 16.83 4.02 3.02
CA PRO A 373 15.54 4.21 3.68
C PRO A 373 14.77 5.44 3.19
N TYR A 374 15.44 6.40 2.53
CA TYR A 374 14.85 7.67 2.10
C TYR A 374 14.62 7.76 0.59
N ALA A 375 15.27 6.93 -0.22
CA ALA A 375 15.11 6.94 -1.67
C ALA A 375 13.82 6.23 -2.13
N ILE A 376 13.18 6.78 -3.14
CA ILE A 376 12.11 6.15 -3.93
C ILE A 376 12.77 5.32 -5.03
N HIS A 377 12.31 4.09 -5.25
CA HIS A 377 12.84 3.21 -6.29
C HIS A 377 12.28 3.58 -7.68
N ALA A 378 12.96 3.13 -8.74
CA ALA A 378 12.56 3.43 -10.10
C ALA A 378 11.17 2.86 -10.41
N GLU A 379 10.89 1.65 -9.95
CA GLU A 379 9.62 0.95 -10.11
C GLU A 379 8.50 1.69 -9.38
N GLN A 380 8.75 2.16 -8.15
CA GLN A 380 7.79 2.96 -7.38
C GLN A 380 7.46 4.27 -8.10
N ASN A 381 8.47 4.95 -8.64
CA ASN A 381 8.27 6.18 -9.41
C ASN A 381 7.50 5.93 -10.70
N ALA A 382 7.83 4.87 -11.45
CA ALA A 382 7.10 4.51 -12.66
C ALA A 382 5.62 4.20 -12.35
N LEU A 383 5.36 3.45 -11.27
CA LEU A 383 3.99 3.15 -10.85
C LEU A 383 3.22 4.41 -10.45
N LEU A 384 3.82 5.36 -9.71
CA LEU A 384 3.13 6.56 -9.24
C LEU A 384 2.98 7.67 -10.30
N MET A 385 3.81 7.68 -11.34
CA MET A 385 3.88 8.77 -12.34
C MET A 385 3.40 8.32 -13.74
N ARG A 386 2.60 7.25 -13.80
CA ARG A 386 2.05 6.69 -15.04
C ARG A 386 0.92 7.55 -15.62
N ASN A 387 0.58 7.33 -16.90
CA ASN A 387 -0.51 8.03 -17.58
C ASN A 387 -1.83 7.22 -17.67
N THR A 388 -1.83 5.95 -17.24
CA THR A 388 -3.01 5.06 -17.29
C THR A 388 -3.28 4.41 -15.93
N LYS A 389 -4.55 4.14 -15.61
CA LYS A 389 -4.91 3.41 -14.39
C LYS A 389 -4.63 1.92 -14.49
N ASN A 390 -4.94 1.33 -15.64
CA ASN A 390 -4.83 -0.09 -15.88
C ASN A 390 -3.40 -0.46 -16.34
N LEU A 391 -2.72 -1.28 -15.55
CA LEU A 391 -1.42 -1.86 -15.87
C LEU A 391 -1.49 -3.39 -15.99
N GLU A 392 -2.70 -3.94 -16.03
CA GLU A 392 -2.91 -5.38 -16.18
C GLU A 392 -2.29 -5.87 -17.48
N ASP A 393 -1.51 -6.94 -17.36
CA ASP A 393 -0.71 -7.54 -18.43
C ASP A 393 0.30 -6.56 -19.07
N GLY A 394 0.59 -5.44 -18.42
CA GLY A 394 1.68 -4.54 -18.81
C GLY A 394 3.05 -5.17 -18.60
N ILE A 395 4.07 -4.58 -19.25
CA ILE A 395 5.45 -5.05 -19.20
C ILE A 395 6.32 -4.00 -18.51
N LEU A 396 7.11 -4.44 -17.52
CA LEU A 396 8.14 -3.63 -16.87
C LEU A 396 9.51 -3.91 -17.48
N PHE A 397 10.17 -2.88 -18.01
CA PHE A 397 11.58 -2.92 -18.39
C PHE A 397 12.39 -2.18 -17.32
N VAL A 398 13.30 -2.87 -16.63
CA VAL A 398 14.00 -2.30 -15.47
C VAL A 398 15.47 -2.70 -15.45
N THR A 399 16.35 -1.77 -15.08
CA THR A 399 17.80 -2.01 -15.12
C THR A 399 18.33 -2.92 -14.01
N LYS A 400 17.52 -3.23 -12.98
CA LYS A 400 17.86 -4.10 -11.85
C LYS A 400 16.66 -4.95 -11.41
N THR A 401 16.94 -6.05 -10.73
CA THR A 401 15.90 -6.90 -10.12
C THR A 401 15.02 -6.10 -9.15
N PRO A 402 13.67 -6.17 -9.26
CA PRO A 402 12.77 -5.55 -8.30
C PRO A 402 12.99 -6.04 -6.88
N CYS A 403 12.96 -5.13 -5.91
CA CYS A 403 13.16 -5.48 -4.50
C CYS A 403 11.89 -6.02 -3.83
N ASP A 404 12.03 -6.48 -2.59
CA ASP A 404 10.94 -7.06 -1.78
C ASP A 404 9.81 -6.07 -1.41
N GLU A 405 10.06 -4.77 -1.54
CA GLU A 405 9.05 -3.71 -1.42
C GLU A 405 8.32 -3.45 -2.75
N CYS A 406 9.00 -3.57 -3.89
CA CYS A 406 8.41 -3.26 -5.20
C CYS A 406 7.67 -4.45 -5.80
N THR A 407 8.16 -5.67 -5.55
CA THR A 407 7.56 -6.92 -6.07
C THR A 407 6.05 -7.03 -5.79
N PRO A 408 5.57 -6.83 -4.54
CA PRO A 408 4.14 -6.90 -4.27
C PRO A 408 3.33 -5.77 -4.94
N LEU A 409 3.95 -4.63 -5.23
CA LEU A 409 3.29 -3.53 -5.94
C LEU A 409 3.04 -3.88 -7.40
N LEU A 410 4.03 -4.49 -8.06
CA LEU A 410 3.93 -4.95 -9.46
C LEU A 410 2.81 -5.98 -9.62
N GLU A 411 2.78 -6.97 -8.73
CA GLU A 411 1.73 -7.99 -8.69
C GLU A 411 0.35 -7.35 -8.47
N MET A 412 0.24 -6.39 -7.54
CA MET A 412 -1.02 -5.72 -7.24
C MET A 412 -1.60 -4.93 -8.41
N VAL A 413 -0.74 -4.30 -9.24
CA VAL A 413 -1.21 -3.52 -10.40
C VAL A 413 -1.42 -4.38 -11.64
N GLY A 414 -1.15 -5.69 -11.57
CA GLY A 414 -1.40 -6.64 -12.66
C GLY A 414 -0.25 -6.79 -13.66
N ILE A 415 0.94 -6.24 -13.38
CA ILE A 415 2.12 -6.49 -14.21
C ILE A 415 2.57 -7.92 -13.99
N LYS A 416 2.65 -8.72 -15.06
CA LYS A 416 3.11 -10.12 -15.02
C LYS A 416 4.47 -10.30 -15.70
N THR A 417 4.82 -9.42 -16.63
CA THR A 417 6.05 -9.56 -17.42
C THR A 417 7.08 -8.52 -17.01
N VAL A 418 8.31 -8.99 -16.73
CA VAL A 418 9.44 -8.13 -16.36
C VAL A 418 10.66 -8.46 -17.21
N VAL A 419 11.28 -7.44 -17.80
CA VAL A 419 12.53 -7.52 -18.57
C VAL A 419 13.64 -6.81 -17.79
N LEU A 420 14.64 -7.57 -17.36
CA LEU A 420 15.77 -7.09 -16.58
C LEU A 420 16.95 -6.73 -17.47
N GLY A 421 17.58 -5.59 -17.18
CA GLY A 421 18.82 -5.14 -17.81
C GLY A 421 20.10 -5.82 -17.28
N VAL A 422 19.94 -6.83 -16.42
CA VAL A 422 20.97 -7.61 -15.73
C VAL A 422 20.48 -9.05 -15.54
N GLU A 423 21.40 -9.95 -15.20
CA GLU A 423 21.04 -11.29 -14.73
C GLU A 423 20.22 -11.21 -13.43
N LEU A 424 19.21 -12.08 -13.32
CA LEU A 424 18.35 -12.20 -12.17
C LEU A 424 19.18 -12.56 -10.93
N GLN A 425 19.11 -11.70 -9.90
CA GLN A 425 19.79 -11.98 -8.64
C GLN A 425 19.20 -13.25 -7.98
N ARG A 426 20.04 -14.27 -7.85
CA ARG A 426 19.69 -15.49 -7.12
C ARG A 426 19.81 -15.23 -5.61
N PRO A 427 19.00 -15.89 -4.77
CA PRO A 427 18.99 -15.63 -3.34
C PRO A 427 20.39 -15.78 -2.74
N THR A 428 20.94 -14.70 -2.20
CA THR A 428 22.07 -14.72 -1.27
C THR A 428 21.60 -14.10 0.04
N ASP A 429 22.12 -14.58 1.17
CA ASP A 429 21.63 -14.22 2.49
C ASP A 429 21.62 -12.69 2.68
N ALA A 430 20.43 -12.13 2.90
CA ALA A 430 20.25 -10.70 3.11
C ALA A 430 20.99 -10.28 4.38
N SER A 431 21.94 -9.35 4.25
CA SER A 431 22.55 -8.70 5.42
C SER A 431 21.56 -7.69 6.04
N PRO A 432 21.40 -7.63 7.37
CA PRO A 432 20.51 -6.67 8.02
C PRO A 432 20.81 -5.21 7.59
N GLY A 433 19.78 -4.47 7.16
CA GLY A 433 19.89 -3.06 6.77
C GLY A 433 20.19 -2.78 5.29
N ASN A 434 20.16 -3.78 4.41
CA ASN A 434 20.24 -3.63 2.95
C ASN A 434 18.90 -4.01 2.26
N LEU A 435 18.66 -3.55 1.03
CA LEU A 435 17.53 -3.99 0.22
C LEU A 435 17.58 -5.51 0.01
N SER A 436 16.43 -6.18 0.20
CA SER A 436 16.24 -7.60 -0.10
C SER A 436 15.58 -7.78 -1.47
N TYR A 437 15.96 -8.85 -2.17
CA TYR A 437 15.52 -9.19 -3.55
C TYR A 437 14.99 -10.63 -3.66
N ILE A 438 14.68 -11.26 -2.52
CA ILE A 438 14.32 -12.68 -2.42
C ILE A 438 12.91 -12.94 -2.98
N LYS A 439 11.96 -12.02 -2.74
CA LYS A 439 10.56 -12.20 -3.12
C LYS A 439 10.38 -12.28 -4.62
N PHE A 440 11.07 -11.43 -5.39
CA PHE A 440 10.94 -11.42 -6.85
C PHE A 440 11.36 -12.75 -7.45
N SER A 441 12.58 -13.21 -7.14
CA SER A 441 13.11 -14.49 -7.64
C SER A 441 12.30 -15.69 -7.17
N LYS A 442 11.64 -15.62 -5.99
CA LYS A 442 10.66 -16.63 -5.58
C LYS A 442 9.40 -16.57 -6.45
N LYS A 443 8.81 -15.40 -6.67
CA LYS A 443 7.59 -15.21 -7.46
C LYS A 443 7.76 -15.57 -8.93
N VAL A 444 8.96 -15.41 -9.49
CA VAL A 444 9.31 -15.93 -10.82
C VAL A 444 9.27 -17.47 -10.84
N ARG A 445 9.88 -18.13 -9.84
CA ARG A 445 9.85 -19.60 -9.71
C ARG A 445 8.44 -20.16 -9.49
N ASP A 446 7.61 -19.42 -8.75
CA ASP A 446 6.21 -19.77 -8.48
C ASP A 446 5.30 -19.50 -9.70
N GLY A 447 5.83 -18.98 -10.82
CA GLY A 447 5.08 -18.71 -12.05
C GLY A 447 4.19 -17.45 -12.00
N VAL A 448 4.35 -16.61 -10.98
CA VAL A 448 3.59 -15.35 -10.84
C VAL A 448 4.09 -14.28 -11.80
N PHE A 449 5.41 -14.21 -12.01
CA PHE A 449 6.02 -13.32 -12.98
C PHE A 449 6.75 -14.12 -14.06
N ILE A 450 6.60 -13.66 -15.31
CA ILE A 450 7.45 -14.03 -16.43
C ILE A 450 8.63 -13.05 -16.43
N CYS A 451 9.84 -13.56 -16.24
CA CYS A 451 11.05 -12.74 -16.16
C CYS A 451 12.00 -13.05 -17.31
N PHE A 452 12.44 -12.02 -18.01
CA PHE A 452 13.50 -12.06 -19.02
C PHE A 452 14.71 -11.29 -18.51
N GLU A 453 15.91 -11.73 -18.87
CA GLU A 453 17.17 -11.08 -18.49
C GLU A 453 18.04 -10.80 -19.71
N THR A 454 18.72 -9.66 -19.74
CA THR A 454 19.73 -9.38 -20.75
C THR A 454 21.07 -9.99 -20.32
N GLY A 455 21.37 -11.20 -20.79
CA GLY A 455 22.67 -11.86 -20.63
C GLY A 455 23.63 -11.52 -21.78
N SER A 456 24.94 -11.60 -21.53
CA SER A 456 25.93 -11.68 -22.61
C SER A 456 25.76 -13.03 -23.30
N ALA A 457 25.62 -13.05 -24.63
CA ALA A 457 25.82 -14.30 -25.38
C ALA A 457 27.20 -14.87 -25.01
N ASP A 458 27.24 -16.17 -24.72
CA ASP A 458 28.44 -16.91 -24.33
C ASP A 458 29.65 -16.56 -25.20
N GLN A 459 30.79 -16.22 -24.56
CA GLN A 459 32.07 -16.49 -25.19
C GLN A 459 32.38 -17.98 -25.04
N PRO A 460 32.63 -18.71 -26.14
CA PRO A 460 32.98 -20.12 -26.04
C PRO A 460 34.43 -20.26 -25.55
N GLY A 461 34.58 -20.74 -24.31
CA GLY A 461 35.76 -21.49 -23.88
C GLY A 461 36.83 -20.72 -23.07
N SER A 462 36.77 -20.86 -21.76
CA SER A 462 37.99 -21.16 -21.00
C SER A 462 37.66 -22.18 -19.91
N GLN A 463 38.05 -23.42 -20.16
CA GLN A 463 37.97 -24.53 -19.23
C GLN A 463 38.66 -24.18 -17.91
N SER A 464 37.99 -24.53 -16.82
CA SER A 464 38.60 -24.62 -15.50
C SER A 464 39.72 -25.67 -15.51
N THR A 465 40.98 -25.23 -15.42
CA THR A 465 42.07 -26.09 -14.96
C THR A 465 42.40 -25.73 -13.53
N LYS A 466 41.96 -26.57 -12.60
CA LYS A 466 42.60 -26.70 -11.29
C LYS A 466 43.96 -27.37 -11.49
N SER A 467 45.04 -26.75 -11.03
CA SER A 467 46.20 -27.46 -10.49
C SER A 467 46.95 -26.60 -9.49
N SER A 468 47.05 -27.10 -8.27
CA SER A 468 47.90 -26.61 -7.19
C SER A 468 49.38 -26.60 -7.56
N ALA A 469 50.12 -25.61 -7.09
CA ALA A 469 51.47 -25.80 -6.54
C ALA A 469 51.90 -24.56 -5.74
N ASP A 470 52.58 -24.88 -4.66
CA ASP A 470 53.09 -24.07 -3.56
C ASP A 470 54.45 -23.41 -3.94
N LEU A 471 54.97 -22.56 -3.04
CA LEU A 471 56.36 -22.11 -2.85
C LEU A 471 56.77 -20.65 -3.22
N THR A 472 56.87 -19.85 -2.14
CA THR A 472 58.04 -19.10 -1.62
C THR A 472 58.66 -17.89 -2.37
N ASP A 473 58.55 -16.75 -1.66
CA ASP A 473 59.63 -15.88 -1.14
C ASP A 473 60.02 -14.55 -1.82
N GLU A 474 60.32 -13.61 -0.91
CA GLU A 474 61.08 -12.36 -0.95
C GLU A 474 60.56 -11.14 -1.76
N SER A 475 60.16 -10.09 -1.03
CA SER A 475 60.94 -8.83 -0.99
C SER A 475 60.33 -7.81 -0.01
N SER A 476 61.17 -7.33 0.90
CA SER A 476 60.92 -6.19 1.82
C SER A 476 61.41 -4.86 1.18
N PRO A 477 61.50 -3.69 1.87
CA PRO A 477 60.63 -2.54 1.61
C PRO A 477 61.34 -1.22 1.24
N SER A 478 60.57 -0.25 0.69
CA SER A 478 60.75 1.24 0.79
C SER A 478 62.06 1.86 0.22
N PRO A 479 62.12 3.16 -0.24
CA PRO A 479 61.70 4.34 0.52
C PRO A 479 61.07 5.49 -0.29
N GLY A 480 60.41 6.40 0.45
CA GLY A 480 59.74 7.58 -0.09
C GLY A 480 60.67 8.76 -0.42
N HIS A 481 60.07 9.83 -0.94
CA HIS A 481 60.66 11.18 -0.91
C HIS A 481 59.60 12.26 -1.23
N PRO A 482 59.90 13.57 -1.01
CA PRO A 482 59.24 14.40 -0.01
C PRO A 482 58.41 15.55 -0.61
N GLY A 483 57.72 16.30 0.25
CA GLY A 483 56.89 17.43 -0.12
C GLY A 483 57.61 18.78 -0.34
N LEU A 484 56.86 19.67 -1.02
CA LEU A 484 56.86 21.15 -1.00
C LEU A 484 58.11 21.90 -1.54
N PRO A 485 58.00 23.18 -2.00
CA PRO A 485 57.03 24.25 -1.69
C PRO A 485 56.34 24.87 -2.95
N ARG A 486 55.27 25.67 -2.88
CA ARG A 486 55.00 26.93 -2.14
C ARG A 486 53.50 27.18 -2.06
#